data_AF-A0A1I4Q131-F1
#
_entry.id   AF-A0A1I4Q131-F1
#
_cell.length_a   1.000
_cell.length_b   1.000
_cell.length_c   1.000
_cell.angle_alpha   90.00
_cell.angle_beta   90.00
_cell.angle_gamma   90.00
#
_symmetry.space_group_name_H-M   'P 1'
#
loop_
_entity.id
_entity.type
_entity.pdbx_description
1 polymer ?
#
loop_
_entity_poly.entity_id
_entity_poly.type
_entity_poly.pdbx_seq_one_letter_code
_entity_poly.pdbx_strand_id
1 'polypeptide(L)'
;MERGIEPARLAIRLEPRIAAHKLDGLLEDMKDRGGVETYLEALRGKQRVFLAALPEAAPPAHLDAGVVTVLLDCVFPARRRLAEGVSRDPGTASRALLELVYAKAPLMDRMQAFCDAFPAADRKLRRCAWDWAAEVLHFRRPEAVPLMTRWVWDTGTMSGAVRQFVAGSEDLDHLPLGATPEDLEAVRAWFVEHLTASGFYRDLPLITDLILARGYADYVRSVSGGLGILQGDFGARQDPMELVVKLLGIDQRRGERHAAASRTWH
;
A
#
# COMPACT_ATOMS: atom_id res chain seq x y z
N MET A 1 1.74 -19.46 -10.49
CA MET A 1 1.96 -19.29 -9.05
C MET A 1 3.20 -18.45 -8.91
N GLU A 2 3.04 -17.22 -8.43
CA GLU A 2 4.13 -16.25 -8.32
C GLU A 2 5.11 -16.73 -7.24
N ARG A 3 6.37 -16.98 -7.64
CA ARG A 3 7.45 -17.27 -6.69
C ARG A 3 7.76 -15.97 -5.91
N GLY A 4 8.25 -16.11 -4.68
CA GLY A 4 8.69 -14.94 -3.91
C GLY A 4 9.74 -14.15 -4.70
N ILE A 5 9.68 -12.82 -4.62
CA ILE A 5 10.68 -11.94 -5.21
C ILE A 5 11.98 -12.08 -4.42
N GLU A 6 13.11 -12.19 -5.12
CA GLU A 6 14.41 -12.18 -4.45
C GLU A 6 14.81 -10.73 -4.15
N PRO A 7 15.19 -10.39 -2.91
CA PRO A 7 15.59 -9.03 -2.57
C PRO A 7 16.85 -8.62 -3.30
N ALA A 8 16.86 -7.40 -3.85
CA ALA A 8 18.09 -6.76 -4.30
C ALA A 8 19.01 -6.46 -3.10
N ARG A 9 20.27 -6.12 -3.40
CA ARG A 9 21.14 -5.54 -2.37
C ARG A 9 20.67 -4.13 -2.04
N LEU A 10 20.31 -3.89 -0.78
CA LEU A 10 19.92 -2.56 -0.32
C LEU A 10 21.13 -1.60 -0.36
N ALA A 11 21.08 -0.62 -1.25
CA ALA A 11 22.15 0.38 -1.42
C ALA A 11 21.98 1.62 -0.51
N ILE A 12 20.85 1.72 0.19
CA ILE A 12 20.62 2.68 1.27
C ILE A 12 20.85 2.02 2.64
N ARG A 13 21.17 2.83 3.64
CA ARG A 13 21.22 2.38 5.03
C ARG A 13 19.97 2.83 5.77
N LEU A 14 19.08 1.88 6.06
CA LEU A 14 17.99 2.06 7.00
C LEU A 14 18.55 1.98 8.42
N GLU A 15 18.11 2.89 9.30
CA GLU A 15 18.68 3.03 10.65
C GLU A 15 17.78 2.34 11.70
N PRO A 16 18.26 1.25 12.34
CA PRO A 16 17.47 0.49 13.31
C PRO A 16 16.91 1.33 14.46
N ARG A 17 17.65 2.35 14.92
CA ARG A 17 17.18 3.23 16.01
C ARG A 17 15.98 4.08 15.60
N ILE A 18 15.96 4.55 14.35
CA ILE A 18 14.84 5.33 13.82
C ILE A 18 13.61 4.43 13.67
N ALA A 19 13.80 3.20 13.16
CA ALA A 19 12.72 2.23 13.04
C ALA A 19 12.14 1.85 14.41
N ALA A 20 12.97 1.51 15.39
CA ALA A 20 12.54 1.20 16.75
C ALA A 20 11.74 2.35 17.38
N HIS A 21 12.24 3.59 17.28
CA HIS A 21 11.54 4.76 17.82
C HIS A 21 10.16 4.97 17.17
N LYS A 22 10.06 4.80 15.84
CA LYS A 22 8.78 4.91 15.13
C LYS A 22 7.83 3.76 15.46
N LEU A 23 8.36 2.57 15.68
CA LEU A 23 7.59 1.41 16.14
C LEU A 23 7.01 1.64 17.53
N ASP A 24 7.81 2.11 18.48
CA ASP A 24 7.36 2.43 19.83
C ASP A 24 6.24 3.49 19.81
N GLY A 25 6.44 4.57 19.05
CA GLY A 25 5.41 5.61 18.88
C GLY A 25 4.14 5.09 18.23
N LEU A 26 4.26 4.21 17.23
CA LEU A 26 3.11 3.56 16.61
C LEU A 26 2.33 2.68 17.61
N LEU A 27 3.03 1.87 18.39
CA LEU A 27 2.41 0.97 19.37
C LEU A 27 1.72 1.75 20.49
N GLU A 28 2.32 2.84 20.98
CA GLU A 28 1.69 3.69 21.99
C GLU A 28 0.42 4.35 21.43
N ASP A 29 0.45 4.88 20.20
CA ASP A 29 -0.73 5.49 19.58
C ASP A 29 -1.88 4.47 19.33
N MET A 30 -1.54 3.19 19.15
CA MET A 30 -2.51 2.10 18.98
C MET A 30 -3.08 1.60 20.31
N LYS A 31 -2.35 1.74 21.42
CA LYS A 31 -2.70 1.18 22.74
C LYS A 31 -4.08 1.65 23.21
N ASP A 32 -4.36 2.94 23.06
CA ASP A 32 -5.65 3.54 23.42
C ASP A 32 -6.76 3.28 22.40
N ARG A 33 -6.47 2.53 21.32
CA ARG A 33 -7.35 2.29 20.17
C ARG A 33 -7.59 0.81 19.88
N GLY A 34 -7.45 -0.04 20.89
CA GLY A 34 -7.63 -1.49 20.76
C GLY A 34 -6.34 -2.26 20.47
N GLY A 35 -5.19 -1.59 20.50
CA GLY A 35 -3.87 -2.21 20.32
C GLY A 35 -3.56 -2.64 18.88
N VAL A 36 -2.33 -3.09 18.66
CA VAL A 36 -1.82 -3.52 17.35
C VAL A 36 -2.70 -4.58 16.67
N GLU A 37 -3.27 -5.50 17.44
CA GLU A 37 -4.09 -6.60 16.92
C GLU A 37 -5.34 -6.11 16.19
N THR A 38 -5.92 -4.98 16.61
CA THR A 38 -7.09 -4.39 15.96
C THR A 38 -6.76 -3.93 14.53
N TYR A 39 -5.56 -3.36 14.33
CA TYR A 39 -5.09 -2.91 13.03
C TYR A 39 -4.68 -4.09 12.14
N LEU A 40 -4.04 -5.11 12.73
CA LEU A 40 -3.74 -6.35 12.01
C LEU A 40 -4.99 -7.08 11.57
N GLU A 41 -6.02 -7.14 12.41
CA GLU A 41 -7.30 -7.73 12.01
C GLU A 41 -7.97 -6.96 10.88
N ALA A 42 -7.89 -5.62 10.90
CA ALA A 42 -8.41 -4.81 9.80
C ALA A 42 -7.63 -5.05 8.49
N LEU A 43 -6.31 -5.19 8.55
CA LEU A 43 -5.47 -5.53 7.39
C LEU A 43 -5.73 -6.95 6.88
N ARG A 44 -5.87 -7.94 7.76
CA ARG A 44 -6.31 -9.29 7.39
C ARG A 44 -7.71 -9.27 6.78
N GLY A 45 -8.61 -8.43 7.30
CA GLY A 45 -9.92 -8.18 6.72
C GLY A 45 -9.84 -7.66 5.28
N LYS A 46 -8.95 -6.70 5.03
CA LYS A 46 -8.66 -6.21 3.68
C LYS A 46 -8.11 -7.34 2.79
N GLN A 47 -7.15 -8.13 3.25
CA GLN A 47 -6.64 -9.28 2.48
C GLN A 47 -7.76 -10.26 2.10
N ARG A 48 -8.64 -10.60 3.05
CA ARG A 48 -9.80 -11.48 2.78
C ARG A 48 -10.69 -10.94 1.66
N VAL A 49 -10.85 -9.62 1.56
CA VAL A 49 -11.60 -8.98 0.47
C VAL A 49 -10.88 -9.17 -0.87
N PHE A 50 -9.57 -8.90 -0.93
CA PHE A 50 -8.79 -9.13 -2.17
C PHE A 50 -8.79 -10.60 -2.58
N LEU A 51 -8.60 -11.53 -1.65
CA LEU A 51 -8.60 -12.97 -1.91
C LEU A 51 -9.98 -13.50 -2.33
N ALA A 52 -11.07 -12.97 -1.76
CA ALA A 52 -12.43 -13.36 -2.15
C ALA A 52 -12.77 -12.88 -3.56
N ALA A 53 -12.37 -11.65 -3.93
CA ALA A 53 -12.59 -11.11 -5.27
C ALA A 53 -11.65 -11.74 -6.32
N LEU A 54 -10.43 -12.07 -5.93
CA LEU A 54 -9.34 -12.53 -6.80
C LEU A 54 -8.71 -13.81 -6.21
N PRO A 55 -9.42 -14.95 -6.25
CA PRO A 55 -8.97 -16.21 -5.66
C PRO A 55 -7.72 -16.78 -6.33
N GLU A 56 -7.17 -17.89 -5.82
CA GLU A 56 -5.96 -18.51 -6.41
C GLU A 56 -6.18 -19.09 -7.82
N ALA A 57 -7.36 -19.65 -8.06
CA ALA A 57 -7.77 -20.03 -9.41
C ALA A 57 -8.46 -18.85 -10.09
N ALA A 58 -8.07 -18.56 -11.34
CA ALA A 58 -8.68 -17.48 -12.10
C ALA A 58 -10.20 -17.70 -12.25
N PRO A 59 -11.03 -16.68 -12.02
CA PRO A 59 -12.46 -16.78 -12.30
C PRO A 59 -12.71 -16.90 -13.81
N PRO A 60 -13.82 -17.52 -14.24
CA PRO A 60 -13.99 -17.98 -15.62
C PRO A 60 -14.28 -16.89 -16.67
N ALA A 61 -14.63 -15.65 -16.28
CA ALA A 61 -15.03 -14.64 -17.26
C ALA A 61 -14.67 -13.20 -16.90
N HIS A 62 -15.28 -12.65 -15.85
CA HIS A 62 -15.15 -11.24 -15.46
C HIS A 62 -15.46 -11.07 -13.97
N LEU A 63 -15.05 -9.93 -13.43
CA LEU A 63 -15.46 -9.46 -12.11
C LEU A 63 -16.73 -8.63 -12.26
N ASP A 64 -17.67 -8.81 -11.33
CA ASP A 64 -18.83 -7.94 -11.21
C ASP A 64 -18.40 -6.47 -10.97
N ALA A 65 -19.16 -5.52 -11.50
CA ALA A 65 -18.83 -4.09 -11.38
C ALA A 65 -18.76 -3.61 -9.92
N GLY A 66 -19.61 -4.17 -9.04
CA GLY A 66 -19.57 -3.94 -7.60
C GLY A 66 -18.28 -4.47 -6.97
N VAL A 67 -17.79 -5.64 -7.40
CA VAL A 67 -16.50 -6.20 -6.96
C VAL A 67 -15.35 -5.26 -7.34
N VAL A 68 -15.31 -4.81 -8.60
CA VAL A 68 -14.28 -3.87 -9.08
C VAL A 68 -14.30 -2.57 -8.26
N THR A 69 -15.49 -2.05 -7.97
CA THR A 69 -15.67 -0.84 -7.16
C THR A 69 -15.15 -1.03 -5.73
N VAL A 70 -15.45 -2.16 -5.09
CA VAL A 70 -14.96 -2.47 -3.74
C VAL A 70 -13.43 -2.58 -3.73
N LEU A 71 -12.84 -3.26 -4.71
CA LEU A 71 -11.38 -3.36 -4.83
C LEU A 71 -10.72 -1.99 -5.01
N LEU A 72 -11.34 -1.08 -5.76
CA LEU A 72 -10.85 0.28 -5.91
C LEU A 72 -10.97 1.08 -4.59
N ASP A 73 -12.09 0.95 -3.89
CA ASP A 73 -12.39 1.67 -2.64
C ASP A 73 -11.41 1.37 -1.51
N CYS A 74 -10.81 0.17 -1.53
CA CYS A 74 -9.73 -0.27 -0.65
C CYS A 74 -8.42 0.51 -0.83
N VAL A 75 -8.23 1.24 -1.93
CA VAL A 75 -6.95 1.90 -2.28
C VAL A 75 -7.09 3.41 -2.21
N PHE A 76 -6.68 4.01 -1.09
CA PHE A 76 -6.89 5.43 -0.82
C PHE A 76 -6.31 6.40 -1.88
N PRO A 77 -5.05 6.23 -2.36
CA PRO A 77 -4.49 7.12 -3.37
C PRO A 77 -5.20 7.06 -4.73
N ALA A 78 -5.89 5.96 -5.03
CA ALA A 78 -6.49 5.68 -6.32
C ALA A 78 -8.00 5.96 -6.33
N ARG A 79 -8.71 5.61 -5.25
CA ARG A 79 -10.19 5.49 -5.22
C ARG A 79 -10.92 6.71 -5.77
N ARG A 80 -10.56 7.91 -5.31
CA ARG A 80 -11.25 9.14 -5.74
C ARG A 80 -10.95 9.49 -7.19
N ARG A 81 -9.72 9.24 -7.65
CA ARG A 81 -9.23 9.67 -8.97
C ARG A 81 -9.69 8.74 -10.08
N LEU A 82 -9.78 7.43 -9.80
CA LEU A 82 -10.18 6.43 -10.79
C LEU A 82 -11.69 6.12 -10.77
N ALA A 83 -12.43 6.52 -9.71
CA ALA A 83 -13.84 6.17 -9.54
C ALA A 83 -14.72 6.48 -10.76
N GLU A 84 -14.60 7.68 -11.34
CA GLU A 84 -15.41 8.05 -12.50
C GLU A 84 -15.10 7.16 -13.71
N GLY A 85 -13.81 6.96 -14.02
CA GLY A 85 -13.38 6.13 -15.14
C GLY A 85 -13.80 4.68 -14.98
N VAL A 86 -13.63 4.12 -13.78
CA VAL A 86 -14.04 2.75 -13.45
C VAL A 86 -15.55 2.58 -13.48
N SER A 87 -16.32 3.57 -13.02
CA SER A 87 -17.80 3.52 -13.07
C SER A 87 -18.33 3.60 -14.50
N ARG A 88 -17.62 4.33 -15.39
CA ARG A 88 -17.99 4.49 -16.79
C ARG A 88 -17.72 3.22 -17.61
N ASP A 89 -16.62 2.52 -17.33
CA ASP A 89 -16.25 1.28 -18.00
C ASP A 89 -15.69 0.24 -17.01
N PRO A 90 -16.57 -0.42 -16.23
CA PRO A 90 -16.15 -1.45 -15.28
C PRO A 90 -15.60 -2.70 -15.98
N GLY A 91 -15.97 -2.93 -17.25
CA GLY A 91 -15.51 -4.08 -18.03
C GLY A 91 -14.02 -4.02 -18.37
N THR A 92 -13.52 -2.83 -18.73
CA THR A 92 -12.08 -2.61 -18.93
C THR A 92 -11.30 -2.75 -17.62
N ALA A 93 -11.80 -2.19 -16.52
CA ALA A 93 -11.18 -2.35 -15.21
C ALA A 93 -11.16 -3.82 -14.75
N SER A 94 -12.26 -4.57 -14.95
CA SER A 94 -12.33 -6.01 -14.69
C SER A 94 -11.26 -6.77 -15.47
N ARG A 95 -11.18 -6.59 -16.80
CA ARG A 95 -10.17 -7.27 -17.62
C ARG A 95 -8.75 -6.92 -17.17
N ALA A 96 -8.48 -5.64 -16.91
CA ALA A 96 -7.17 -5.19 -16.44
C ALA A 96 -6.79 -5.86 -15.11
N LEU A 97 -7.70 -5.95 -14.13
CA LEU A 97 -7.46 -6.64 -12.87
C LEU A 97 -7.18 -8.14 -13.05
N LEU A 98 -7.92 -8.81 -13.94
CA LEU A 98 -7.69 -10.22 -14.23
C LEU A 98 -6.34 -10.45 -14.92
N GLU A 99 -5.99 -9.64 -15.90
CA GLU A 99 -4.67 -9.70 -16.56
C GLU A 99 -3.54 -9.39 -15.56
N LEU A 100 -3.73 -8.38 -14.70
CA LEU A 100 -2.78 -8.03 -13.65
C LEU A 100 -2.47 -9.23 -12.75
N VAL A 101 -3.48 -10.00 -12.34
CA VAL A 101 -3.33 -11.06 -11.33
C VAL A 101 -2.98 -12.41 -11.95
N TYR A 102 -3.56 -12.76 -13.09
CA TYR A 102 -3.52 -14.14 -13.62
C TYR A 102 -2.68 -14.32 -14.88
N ALA A 103 -2.27 -13.24 -15.56
CA ALA A 103 -1.37 -13.38 -16.69
C ALA A 103 -0.02 -13.97 -16.27
N LYS A 104 0.64 -14.67 -17.20
CA LYS A 104 1.95 -15.30 -16.97
C LYS A 104 3.13 -14.38 -17.32
N ALA A 105 2.86 -13.15 -17.74
CA ALA A 105 3.88 -12.17 -18.05
C ALA A 105 4.65 -11.74 -16.77
N PRO A 106 5.88 -11.21 -16.92
CA PRO A 106 6.62 -10.62 -15.81
C PRO A 106 5.78 -9.62 -15.00
N LEU A 107 6.01 -9.56 -13.69
CA LEU A 107 5.25 -8.71 -12.76
C LEU A 107 5.17 -7.24 -13.23
N MET A 108 6.32 -6.67 -13.60
CA MET A 108 6.39 -5.29 -14.07
C MET A 108 5.63 -5.06 -15.38
N ASP A 109 5.65 -6.02 -16.30
CA ASP A 109 4.91 -5.93 -17.55
C ASP A 109 3.39 -5.95 -17.30
N ARG A 110 2.93 -6.79 -16.35
CA ARG A 110 1.52 -6.84 -15.93
C ARG A 110 1.07 -5.53 -15.28
N MET A 111 1.89 -4.96 -14.39
CA MET A 111 1.59 -3.66 -13.78
C MET A 111 1.55 -2.54 -14.81
N GLN A 112 2.50 -2.53 -15.75
CA GLN A 112 2.54 -1.54 -16.81
C GLN A 112 1.31 -1.63 -17.72
N ALA A 113 0.93 -2.85 -18.15
CA ALA A 113 -0.28 -3.09 -18.93
C ALA A 113 -1.56 -2.68 -18.19
N PHE A 114 -1.62 -2.92 -16.86
CA PHE A 114 -2.72 -2.44 -16.04
C PHE A 114 -2.84 -0.91 -16.05
N CYS A 115 -1.72 -0.20 -15.87
CA CYS A 115 -1.71 1.26 -15.92
C CYS A 115 -2.14 1.81 -17.30
N ASP A 116 -1.78 1.11 -18.39
CA ASP A 116 -2.08 1.52 -19.76
C ASP A 116 -3.52 1.23 -20.18
N ALA A 117 -4.27 0.44 -19.39
CA ALA A 117 -5.71 0.27 -19.57
C ALA A 117 -6.52 1.52 -19.21
N PHE A 118 -5.91 2.48 -18.50
CA PHE A 118 -6.51 3.77 -18.16
C PHE A 118 -6.00 4.87 -19.10
N PRO A 119 -6.72 6.00 -19.28
CA PRO A 119 -6.40 7.01 -20.29
C PRO A 119 -4.92 7.44 -20.28
N ALA A 120 -4.16 7.03 -21.29
CA ALA A 120 -2.71 7.14 -21.33
C ALA A 120 -2.19 8.59 -21.28
N ALA A 121 -2.98 9.55 -21.74
CA ALA A 121 -2.64 10.97 -21.74
C ALA A 121 -2.64 11.60 -20.33
N ASP A 122 -3.32 11.00 -19.35
CA ASP A 122 -3.35 11.53 -17.99
C ASP A 122 -2.30 10.82 -17.10
N ARG A 123 -1.14 11.46 -16.98
CA ARG A 123 -0.04 10.99 -16.11
C ARG A 123 -0.46 10.83 -14.65
N LYS A 124 -1.40 11.64 -14.14
CA LYS A 124 -1.88 11.52 -12.74
C LYS A 124 -2.75 10.29 -12.58
N LEU A 125 -3.62 9.98 -13.54
CA LEU A 125 -4.44 8.76 -13.52
C LEU A 125 -3.57 7.51 -13.63
N ARG A 126 -2.58 7.48 -14.54
CA ARG A 126 -1.64 6.34 -14.63
C ARG A 126 -0.91 6.08 -13.31
N ARG A 127 -0.47 7.13 -12.62
CA ARG A 127 0.16 7.02 -11.29
C ARG A 127 -0.82 6.52 -10.21
N CYS A 128 -2.10 6.90 -10.27
CA CYS A 128 -3.12 6.34 -9.38
C CYS A 128 -3.43 4.86 -9.71
N ALA A 129 -3.43 4.47 -10.99
CA ALA A 129 -3.58 3.09 -11.42
C ALA A 129 -2.41 2.22 -10.94
N TRP A 130 -1.19 2.78 -10.89
CA TRP A 130 -0.03 2.11 -10.31
C TRP A 130 -0.26 1.74 -8.84
N ASP A 131 -0.72 2.69 -8.02
CA ASP A 131 -1.00 2.41 -6.60
C ASP A 131 -2.11 1.36 -6.44
N TRP A 132 -3.11 1.37 -7.33
CA TRP A 132 -4.16 0.34 -7.32
C TRP A 132 -3.60 -1.04 -7.65
N ALA A 133 -2.78 -1.15 -8.70
CA ALA A 133 -2.13 -2.40 -9.06
C ALA A 133 -1.24 -2.93 -7.92
N ALA A 134 -0.42 -2.05 -7.33
CA ALA A 134 0.48 -2.39 -6.24
C ALA A 134 -0.27 -2.95 -5.02
N GLU A 135 -1.35 -2.30 -4.60
CA GLU A 135 -2.15 -2.77 -3.47
C GLU A 135 -2.93 -4.06 -3.77
N VAL A 136 -3.46 -4.22 -5.00
CA VAL A 136 -4.13 -5.47 -5.41
C VAL A 136 -3.18 -6.65 -5.30
N LEU A 137 -1.96 -6.51 -5.83
CA LEU A 137 -0.96 -7.58 -5.81
C LEU A 137 -0.46 -7.86 -4.39
N HIS A 138 -0.12 -6.80 -3.64
CA HIS A 138 0.38 -6.92 -2.28
C HIS A 138 -0.66 -7.53 -1.33
N PHE A 139 -1.87 -6.96 -1.22
CA PHE A 139 -2.87 -7.46 -0.27
C PHE A 139 -3.49 -8.80 -0.66
N ARG A 140 -3.26 -9.28 -1.88
CA ARG A 140 -3.58 -10.67 -2.26
C ARG A 140 -2.52 -11.64 -1.74
N ARG A 141 -1.23 -11.28 -1.75
CA ARG A 141 -0.11 -12.14 -1.32
C ARG A 141 1.02 -11.31 -0.68
N PRO A 142 0.84 -10.79 0.55
CA PRO A 142 1.78 -9.81 1.13
C PRO A 142 3.15 -10.40 1.47
N GLU A 143 3.23 -11.74 1.58
CA GLU A 143 4.49 -12.47 1.77
C GLU A 143 5.31 -12.59 0.47
N ALA A 144 4.68 -12.49 -0.69
CA ALA A 144 5.30 -12.72 -1.99
C ALA A 144 5.59 -11.43 -2.77
N VAL A 145 4.79 -10.39 -2.55
CA VAL A 145 4.89 -9.11 -3.26
C VAL A 145 5.00 -7.99 -2.23
N PRO A 146 6.08 -7.18 -2.21
CA PRO A 146 6.19 -6.05 -1.29
C PRO A 146 5.17 -4.96 -1.66
N LEU A 147 4.89 -4.04 -0.74
CA LEU A 147 3.97 -2.94 -1.00
C LEU A 147 4.66 -1.89 -1.89
N MET A 148 4.28 -1.85 -3.18
CA MET A 148 4.94 -1.01 -4.20
C MET A 148 4.21 0.30 -4.52
N THR A 149 3.45 0.83 -3.56
CA THR A 149 2.75 2.11 -3.72
C THR A 149 3.73 3.27 -3.66
N ARG A 150 3.37 4.38 -4.32
CA ARG A 150 4.23 5.58 -4.37
C ARG A 150 4.39 6.27 -3.02
N TRP A 151 3.49 6.04 -2.07
CA TRP A 151 3.66 6.57 -0.72
C TRP A 151 4.71 5.80 0.08
N VAL A 152 4.99 4.54 -0.27
CA VAL A 152 6.14 3.80 0.29
C VAL A 152 7.43 4.37 -0.27
N TRP A 153 7.55 4.44 -1.60
CA TRP A 153 8.68 5.05 -2.28
C TRP A 153 8.32 5.52 -3.69
N ASP A 154 8.72 6.74 -4.05
CA ASP A 154 8.52 7.32 -5.38
C ASP A 154 9.83 7.90 -5.91
N THR A 155 10.40 7.23 -6.91
CA THR A 155 11.63 7.68 -7.59
C THR A 155 11.43 8.96 -8.38
N GLY A 156 10.20 9.28 -8.81
CA GLY A 156 9.91 10.50 -9.54
C GLY A 156 9.94 11.75 -8.65
N THR A 157 9.70 11.61 -7.35
CA THR A 157 9.77 12.70 -6.37
C THR A 157 10.84 12.50 -5.29
N MET A 158 11.62 11.42 -5.35
CA MET A 158 12.62 11.00 -4.36
C MET A 158 12.10 11.07 -2.91
N SER A 159 10.86 10.64 -2.71
CA SER A 159 10.14 10.75 -1.44
C SER A 159 9.30 9.52 -1.15
N GLY A 160 8.79 9.41 0.08
CA GLY A 160 8.01 8.27 0.54
C GLY A 160 8.35 7.89 1.97
N ALA A 161 7.68 6.86 2.49
CA ALA A 161 7.88 6.29 3.81
C ALA A 161 9.36 5.93 4.05
N VAL A 162 10.00 5.27 3.09
CA VAL A 162 11.36 4.73 3.25
C VAL A 162 12.38 5.82 3.59
N ARG A 163 12.20 7.02 3.05
CA ARG A 163 13.08 8.18 3.33
C ARG A 163 13.14 8.51 4.81
N GLN A 164 12.06 8.29 5.55
CA GLN A 164 11.95 8.60 6.98
C GLN A 164 12.69 7.63 7.89
N PHE A 165 13.28 6.57 7.32
CA PHE A 165 14.09 5.58 8.04
C PHE A 165 15.57 5.66 7.68
N VAL A 166 15.97 6.56 6.78
CA VAL A 166 17.37 6.82 6.43
C VAL A 166 17.88 7.99 7.28
N ALA A 167 18.94 7.75 8.04
CA ALA A 167 19.55 8.78 8.87
C ALA A 167 20.10 9.94 8.02
N GLY A 168 19.80 11.19 8.42
CA GLY A 168 20.26 12.39 7.70
C GLY A 168 19.63 12.57 6.31
N SER A 169 18.53 11.90 6.00
CA SER A 169 17.92 11.97 4.68
C SER A 169 17.33 13.34 4.32
N GLU A 170 17.16 14.23 5.29
CA GLU A 170 16.69 15.61 5.06
C GLU A 170 17.64 16.40 4.17
N ASP A 171 18.94 16.12 4.27
CA ASP A 171 20.00 16.81 3.51
C ASP A 171 20.37 16.10 2.19
N LEU A 172 19.68 15.01 1.84
CA LEU A 172 20.02 14.19 0.67
C LEU A 172 19.11 14.47 -0.53
N ASP A 173 19.63 15.09 -1.59
CA ASP A 173 18.86 15.29 -2.83
C ASP A 173 18.44 13.98 -3.51
N HIS A 174 19.24 12.92 -3.33
CA HIS A 174 19.04 11.63 -3.97
C HIS A 174 19.34 10.48 -3.01
N LEU A 175 18.48 9.46 -3.02
CA LEU A 175 18.72 8.18 -2.36
C LEU A 175 18.91 7.09 -3.42
N PRO A 176 19.97 6.27 -3.37
CA PRO A 176 20.20 5.17 -4.31
C PRO A 176 19.24 3.99 -4.05
N LEU A 177 17.94 4.22 -4.22
CA LEU A 177 16.88 3.23 -4.11
C LEU A 177 15.97 3.34 -5.33
N GLY A 178 15.84 2.26 -6.10
CA GLY A 178 14.85 2.19 -7.19
C GLY A 178 13.45 1.87 -6.66
N ALA A 179 12.50 1.69 -7.57
CA ALA A 179 11.14 1.26 -7.26
C ALA A 179 10.81 -0.08 -7.93
N THR A 180 11.83 -0.90 -8.19
CA THR A 180 11.63 -2.26 -8.71
C THR A 180 11.06 -3.17 -7.60
N PRO A 181 10.43 -4.30 -7.97
CA PRO A 181 9.97 -5.27 -6.98
C PRO A 181 11.11 -5.75 -6.08
N GLU A 182 12.30 -5.97 -6.63
CA GLU A 182 13.49 -6.43 -5.90
C GLU A 182 14.03 -5.36 -4.93
N ASP A 183 14.00 -4.07 -5.31
CA ASP A 183 14.40 -2.96 -4.43
C ASP A 183 13.49 -2.86 -3.21
N LEU A 184 12.17 -2.92 -3.43
CA LEU A 184 11.17 -2.80 -2.37
C LEU A 184 11.06 -4.08 -1.53
N GLU A 185 11.40 -5.22 -2.11
CA GLU A 185 11.58 -6.47 -1.38
C GLU A 185 12.77 -6.38 -0.43
N ALA A 186 13.89 -5.78 -0.85
CA ALA A 186 15.03 -5.54 0.04
C ALA A 186 14.67 -4.66 1.24
N VAL A 187 13.85 -3.63 1.02
CA VAL A 187 13.31 -2.79 2.10
C VAL A 187 12.42 -3.60 3.03
N ARG A 188 11.47 -4.39 2.50
CA ARG A 188 10.57 -5.22 3.30
C ARG A 188 11.34 -6.27 4.11
N ALA A 189 12.30 -6.96 3.50
CA ALA A 189 13.14 -7.95 4.16
C ALA A 189 13.92 -7.35 5.34
N TRP A 190 14.45 -6.13 5.18
CA TRP A 190 15.10 -5.41 6.27
C TRP A 190 14.15 -5.13 7.45
N PHE A 191 12.92 -4.68 7.17
CA PHE A 191 11.92 -4.46 8.22
C PHE A 191 11.49 -5.77 8.89
N VAL A 192 11.31 -6.83 8.12
CA VAL A 192 10.98 -8.18 8.63
C VAL A 192 12.07 -8.65 9.61
N GLU A 193 13.35 -8.52 9.25
CA GLU A 193 14.47 -8.85 10.13
C GLU A 193 14.45 -7.99 11.41
N HIS A 194 14.28 -6.68 11.27
CA HIS A 194 14.24 -5.75 12.39
C HIS A 194 13.06 -6.01 13.34
N LEU A 195 11.86 -6.25 12.80
CA LEU A 195 10.66 -6.58 13.57
C LEU A 195 10.80 -7.93 14.28
N THR A 196 11.43 -8.91 13.64
CA THR A 196 11.75 -10.21 14.26
C THR A 196 12.68 -10.04 15.45
N ALA A 197 13.73 -9.23 15.31
CA ALA A 197 14.62 -8.88 16.42
C ALA A 197 13.92 -8.11 17.55
N SER A 198 12.79 -7.46 17.23
CA SER A 198 11.96 -6.70 18.17
C SER A 198 10.83 -7.54 18.79
N GLY A 199 10.77 -8.85 18.50
CA GLY A 199 9.82 -9.80 19.13
C GLY A 199 8.53 -10.05 18.37
N PHE A 200 8.40 -9.57 17.13
CA PHE A 200 7.27 -9.90 16.26
C PHE A 200 7.57 -11.16 15.43
N TYR A 201 6.60 -12.09 15.33
CA TYR A 201 6.80 -13.37 14.63
C TYR A 201 5.63 -13.76 13.71
N ARG A 202 4.60 -12.92 13.62
CA ARG A 202 3.41 -13.14 12.79
C ARG A 202 3.04 -11.86 12.08
N ASP A 203 2.37 -12.00 10.94
CA ASP A 203 1.86 -10.87 10.16
C ASP A 203 2.96 -9.83 9.83
N LEU A 204 4.21 -10.30 9.66
CA LEU A 204 5.38 -9.43 9.51
C LEU A 204 5.28 -8.45 8.33
N PRO A 205 4.75 -8.83 7.15
CA PRO A 205 4.48 -7.86 6.09
C PRO A 205 3.46 -6.78 6.51
N LEU A 206 2.41 -7.14 7.23
CA LEU A 206 1.36 -6.19 7.63
C LEU A 206 1.83 -5.21 8.71
N ILE A 207 2.66 -5.68 9.65
CA ILE A 207 3.32 -4.80 10.61
C ILE A 207 4.33 -3.89 9.89
N THR A 208 5.01 -4.41 8.87
CA THR A 208 5.87 -3.61 7.98
C THR A 208 5.08 -2.50 7.28
N ASP A 209 3.88 -2.79 6.79
CA ASP A 209 3.02 -1.77 6.17
C ASP A 209 2.58 -0.70 7.17
N LEU A 210 2.26 -1.09 8.42
CA LEU A 210 1.89 -0.16 9.48
C LEU A 210 3.02 0.80 9.85
N ILE A 211 4.24 0.28 10.03
CA ILE A 211 5.40 1.12 10.35
C ILE A 211 5.79 2.01 9.16
N LEU A 212 5.72 1.52 7.92
CA LEU A 212 5.92 2.33 6.72
C LEU A 212 4.87 3.45 6.62
N ALA A 213 3.59 3.13 6.84
CA ALA A 213 2.51 4.13 6.83
C ALA A 213 2.72 5.19 7.92
N ARG A 214 3.22 4.80 9.10
CA ARG A 214 3.62 5.75 10.15
C ARG A 214 4.76 6.63 9.70
N GLY A 215 5.80 6.07 9.09
CA GLY A 215 6.89 6.83 8.49
C GLY A 215 6.36 7.87 7.50
N TYR A 216 5.49 7.48 6.57
CA TYR A 216 4.90 8.43 5.63
C TYR A 216 4.03 9.50 6.30
N ALA A 217 3.29 9.17 7.36
CA ALA A 217 2.52 10.15 8.11
C ALA A 217 3.42 11.22 8.77
N ASP A 218 4.59 10.82 9.27
CA ASP A 218 5.60 11.76 9.78
C ASP A 218 6.15 12.67 8.67
N TYR A 219 6.42 12.11 7.48
CA TYR A 219 6.85 12.88 6.30
C TYR A 219 5.81 13.92 5.88
N VAL A 220 4.54 13.52 5.77
CA VAL A 220 3.46 14.46 5.39
C VAL A 220 3.36 15.58 6.42
N ARG A 221 3.49 15.26 7.72
CA ARG A 221 3.47 16.26 8.79
C ARG A 221 4.66 17.23 8.69
N SER A 222 5.88 16.76 8.42
CA SER A 222 7.06 17.63 8.31
C SER A 222 6.97 18.55 7.10
N VAL A 223 6.53 18.05 5.94
CA VAL A 223 6.37 18.86 4.72
C VAL A 223 5.21 19.85 4.83
N SER A 224 4.08 19.43 5.40
CA SER A 224 2.88 20.27 5.53
C SER A 224 3.03 21.35 6.61
N GLY A 225 3.75 21.04 7.69
CA GLY A 225 4.10 22.00 8.74
C GLY A 225 5.02 23.12 8.23
N GLY A 226 5.87 22.83 7.23
CA GLY A 226 6.75 23.82 6.59
C GLY A 226 6.06 24.72 5.56
N LEU A 227 4.91 24.32 5.03
CA LEU A 227 4.21 25.04 3.95
C LEU A 227 2.95 25.79 4.41
N GLY A 228 2.47 25.60 5.65
CA GLY A 228 1.24 26.25 6.15
C GLY A 228 -0.05 25.86 5.41
N ILE A 229 0.02 24.90 4.48
CA ILE A 229 -1.08 24.47 3.61
C ILE A 229 -1.61 23.14 4.11
N LEU A 230 -2.41 23.10 5.19
CA LEU A 230 -3.32 21.97 5.48
C LEU A 230 -4.37 22.38 6.53
N GLN A 231 -5.43 23.09 6.10
CA GLN A 231 -6.66 23.23 6.89
C GLN A 231 -7.89 22.56 6.24
N GLY A 232 -7.82 22.18 4.97
CA GLY A 232 -9.02 21.78 4.20
C GLY A 232 -9.51 20.33 4.38
N ASP A 233 -8.60 19.36 4.44
CA ASP A 233 -8.95 17.91 4.46
C ASP A 233 -8.63 17.21 5.80
N PHE A 234 -7.91 17.89 6.70
CA PHE A 234 -7.42 17.34 7.96
C PHE A 234 -7.53 18.42 9.04
N GLY A 235 -8.43 18.23 10.00
CA GLY A 235 -8.74 19.21 11.05
C GLY A 235 -7.53 19.60 11.92
N ALA A 236 -7.72 20.63 12.74
CA ALA A 236 -6.69 21.36 13.50
C ALA A 236 -5.88 20.56 14.56
N ARG A 237 -6.00 19.23 14.59
CA ARG A 237 -5.12 18.29 15.31
C ARG A 237 -4.95 17.07 14.41
N GLN A 238 -3.87 17.03 13.62
CA GLN A 238 -3.62 15.90 12.72
C GLN A 238 -3.09 14.72 13.52
N ASP A 239 -4.02 13.90 14.01
CA ASP A 239 -3.73 12.58 14.52
C ASP A 239 -3.06 11.74 13.41
N PRO A 240 -1.78 11.35 13.54
CA PRO A 240 -1.08 10.60 12.51
C PRO A 240 -1.78 9.28 12.16
N MET A 241 -2.51 8.70 13.12
CA MET A 241 -3.24 7.45 12.92
C MET A 241 -4.38 7.58 11.93
N GLU A 242 -4.98 8.76 11.76
CA GLU A 242 -5.98 8.97 10.71
C GLU A 242 -5.39 8.76 9.32
N LEU A 243 -4.18 9.28 9.09
CA LEU A 243 -3.50 9.11 7.81
C LEU A 243 -3.04 7.66 7.62
N VAL A 244 -2.53 7.02 8.67
CA VAL A 244 -2.15 5.59 8.64
C VAL A 244 -3.33 4.72 8.21
N VAL A 245 -4.50 4.84 8.84
CA VAL A 245 -5.67 4.01 8.49
C VAL A 245 -6.21 4.34 7.10
N LYS A 246 -6.15 5.62 6.68
CA LYS A 246 -6.56 6.05 5.34
C LYS A 246 -5.63 5.44 4.28
N LEU A 247 -4.31 5.59 4.40
CA LEU A 247 -3.33 5.06 3.44
C LEU A 247 -3.49 3.56 3.25
N LEU A 248 -3.68 2.83 4.34
CA LEU A 248 -3.84 1.38 4.32
C LEU A 248 -5.27 0.94 3.97
N GLY A 249 -6.21 1.86 3.79
CA GLY A 249 -7.59 1.55 3.39
C GLY A 249 -8.38 0.75 4.44
N ILE A 250 -8.03 0.90 5.73
CA ILE A 250 -8.61 0.16 6.86
C ILE A 250 -9.44 1.03 7.80
N ASP A 251 -9.91 2.20 7.34
CA ASP A 251 -10.81 3.02 8.14
C ASP A 251 -12.14 2.28 8.44
N GLN A 252 -12.63 2.37 9.69
CA GLN A 252 -13.73 1.53 10.22
C GLN A 252 -14.96 1.48 9.30
N ARG A 253 -15.39 2.64 8.77
CA ARG A 253 -16.56 2.74 7.87
C ARG A 253 -16.41 1.90 6.60
N ARG A 254 -15.17 1.68 6.15
CA ARG A 254 -14.86 0.88 4.97
C ARG A 254 -14.64 -0.59 5.32
N GLY A 255 -13.99 -0.87 6.45
CA GLY A 255 -13.85 -2.24 6.95
C GLY A 255 -15.19 -2.99 7.03
N GLU A 256 -16.22 -2.35 7.56
CA GLU A 256 -17.59 -2.91 7.65
C GLU A 256 -18.22 -3.15 6.26
N ARG A 257 -18.11 -2.17 5.36
CA ARG A 257 -18.64 -2.27 3.98
C ARG A 257 -17.95 -3.38 3.19
N HIS A 258 -16.63 -3.48 3.28
CA HIS A 258 -15.88 -4.50 2.56
C HIS A 258 -16.18 -5.90 3.12
N ALA A 259 -16.28 -6.03 4.46
CA ALA A 259 -16.64 -7.29 5.09
C ALA A 259 -18.04 -7.76 4.65
N ALA A 260 -19.02 -6.85 4.55
CA ALA A 260 -20.35 -7.17 4.05
C ALA A 260 -20.32 -7.63 2.57
N ALA A 261 -19.60 -6.91 1.70
CA ALA A 261 -19.50 -7.23 0.29
C ALA A 261 -18.84 -8.60 0.04
N SER A 262 -17.74 -8.92 0.74
CA SER A 262 -17.02 -10.19 0.57
C SER A 262 -17.87 -11.44 0.85
N ARG A 263 -18.89 -11.35 1.72
CA ARG A 263 -19.79 -12.46 2.05
C ARG A 263 -20.79 -12.80 0.94
N THR A 264 -20.95 -11.91 -0.03
CA THR A 264 -21.93 -12.04 -1.13
C THR A 264 -21.33 -12.55 -2.44
N TRP A 265 -20.03 -12.84 -2.47
CA TRP A 265 -19.31 -13.23 -3.70
C TRP A 265 -19.16 -14.75 -3.88
N HIS A 266 -19.93 -15.54 -3.11
CA HIS A 266 -20.05 -16.99 -3.20
C HIS A 266 -21.48 -17.36 -3.62
#